data_AF-A0A351THK7-F1
#
_entry.id   AF-A0A351THK7-F1
#
_cell.length_a   1.000
_cell.length_b   1.000
_cell.length_c   1.000
_cell.angle_alpha   90.00
_cell.angle_beta   90.00
_cell.angle_gamma   90.00
#
_symmetry.space_group_name_H-M   'P 1'
#
loop_
_entity.id
_entity.type
_entity.pdbx_description
1 polymer ?
#
loop_
_entity_poly.entity_id
_entity_poly.type
_entity_poly.pdbx_seq_one_letter_code
_entity_poly.pdbx_strand_id
1 'polypeptide(L)'
;GEGNLRTKFRMNMEAIHTLQTIEAEGRSATAAEQEILSRYVGWGSMPDAFDEKKTAWAKEYNELKSTLSPEEYALARSSTLNAHYTTPTVIKAIYEAVESMGFTTGNILEPSCGIGNFFGLVPESMAASRLYGVELDSISGRIARQLYPKANIEVGGFEKTKFPDGFFDLAVGNVPFGNY
;
A
#
# COMPACT_ATOMS: atom_id res chain seq x y z
N GLY A 1 -12.15 -0.01 4.45
CA GLY A 1 -11.98 -0.39 5.87
C GLY A 1 -13.17 0.09 6.68
N GLU A 2 -13.97 -0.85 7.17
CA GLU A 2 -15.05 -0.61 8.14
C GLU A 2 -14.47 -0.58 9.57
N GLY A 3 -15.19 0.05 10.51
CA GLY A 3 -14.77 0.14 11.92
C GLY A 3 -14.31 1.54 12.35
N ASN A 4 -14.26 1.74 13.68
CA ASN A 4 -13.84 3.01 14.27
C ASN A 4 -12.32 3.23 14.12
N LEU A 5 -11.85 4.45 14.42
CA LEU A 5 -10.42 4.80 14.25
C LEU A 5 -9.48 3.91 15.06
N ARG A 6 -9.89 3.45 16.25
CA ARG A 6 -9.08 2.53 17.08
C ARG A 6 -8.99 1.15 16.45
N THR A 7 -10.05 0.64 15.83
CA THR A 7 -10.02 -0.63 15.09
C THR A 7 -9.04 -0.55 13.91
N LYS A 8 -9.09 0.54 13.13
CA LYS A 8 -8.16 0.77 12.02
C LYS A 8 -6.70 0.86 12.49
N PHE A 9 -6.46 1.54 13.60
CA PHE A 9 -5.14 1.61 14.22
C PHE A 9 -4.61 0.21 14.57
N ARG A 10 -5.46 -0.62 15.19
CA ARG A 10 -5.08 -1.99 15.57
C ARG A 10 -4.77 -2.85 14.35
N MET A 11 -5.57 -2.76 13.30
CA MET A 11 -5.31 -3.44 12.02
C MET A 11 -3.95 -3.05 11.44
N ASN A 12 -3.60 -1.75 11.46
CA ASN A 12 -2.29 -1.30 10.97
C ASN A 12 -1.13 -1.86 11.82
N MET A 13 -1.24 -1.79 13.16
CA MET A 13 -0.19 -2.30 14.04
C MET A 13 -0.02 -3.81 13.91
N GLU A 14 -1.11 -4.55 13.81
CA GLU A 14 -1.08 -6.00 13.58
C GLU A 14 -0.37 -6.34 12.27
N ALA A 15 -0.71 -5.65 11.17
CA ALA A 15 -0.04 -5.81 9.89
C ALA A 15 1.47 -5.48 9.96
N ILE A 16 1.86 -4.43 10.68
CA ILE A 16 3.28 -4.05 10.85
C ILE A 16 4.04 -5.12 11.63
N HIS A 17 3.49 -5.60 12.75
CA HIS A 17 4.13 -6.66 13.53
C HIS A 17 4.24 -7.95 12.73
N THR A 18 3.18 -8.35 12.02
CA THR A 18 3.22 -9.51 11.13
C THR A 18 4.28 -9.36 10.04
N LEU A 19 4.37 -8.19 9.40
CA LEU A 19 5.41 -7.91 8.41
C LEU A 19 6.81 -8.07 9.01
N GLN A 20 7.07 -7.46 10.18
CA GLN A 20 8.36 -7.54 10.86
C GLN A 20 8.73 -8.99 11.20
N THR A 21 7.76 -9.81 11.64
CA THR A 21 7.98 -11.24 11.89
C THR A 21 8.36 -11.99 10.62
N ILE A 22 7.60 -11.80 9.53
CA ILE A 22 7.87 -12.46 8.24
C ILE A 22 9.29 -12.12 7.73
N GLU A 23 9.68 -10.85 7.84
CA GLU A 23 10.99 -10.37 7.42
C GLU A 23 12.12 -10.88 8.30
N ALA A 24 11.93 -10.88 9.63
CA ALA A 24 12.91 -11.44 10.56
C ALA A 24 13.15 -12.94 10.34
N GLU A 25 12.12 -13.66 9.90
CA GLU A 25 12.19 -15.08 9.56
C GLU A 25 12.69 -15.35 8.13
N GLY A 26 12.83 -14.32 7.30
CA GLY A 26 13.37 -14.42 5.94
C GLY A 26 12.50 -15.26 5.00
N ARG A 27 11.17 -15.27 5.19
CA ARG A 27 10.22 -16.07 4.41
C ARG A 27 9.14 -15.23 3.73
N SER A 28 8.30 -15.88 2.93
CA SER A 28 7.06 -15.30 2.42
C SER A 28 5.92 -15.42 3.44
N ALA A 29 4.97 -14.49 3.36
CA ALA A 29 3.72 -14.56 4.12
C ALA A 29 2.91 -15.83 3.78
N THR A 30 2.32 -16.43 4.80
CA THR A 30 1.28 -17.44 4.67
C THR A 30 -0.06 -16.79 4.28
N ALA A 31 -1.05 -17.59 3.86
CA ALA A 31 -2.37 -17.06 3.50
C ALA A 31 -3.06 -16.31 4.68
N ALA A 32 -2.92 -16.81 5.91
CA ALA A 32 -3.48 -16.15 7.09
C ALA A 32 -2.78 -14.81 7.39
N GLU A 33 -1.46 -14.75 7.21
CA GLU A 33 -0.72 -13.50 7.37
C GLU A 33 -1.03 -12.52 6.25
N GLN A 34 -1.19 -12.98 5.01
CA GLN A 34 -1.66 -12.13 3.90
C GLN A 34 -3.02 -11.51 4.20
N GLU A 35 -3.93 -12.24 4.84
CA GLU A 35 -5.21 -11.68 5.28
C GLU A 35 -5.00 -10.53 6.29
N ILE A 36 -4.13 -10.71 7.28
CA ILE A 36 -3.78 -9.66 8.25
C ILE A 36 -3.19 -8.44 7.53
N LEU A 37 -2.20 -8.68 6.66
CA LEU A 37 -1.51 -7.63 5.89
C LEU A 37 -2.48 -6.83 5.00
N SER A 38 -3.47 -7.50 4.40
CA SER A 38 -4.48 -6.87 3.52
C SER A 38 -5.39 -5.88 4.26
N ARG A 39 -5.43 -5.94 5.60
CA ARG A 39 -6.24 -5.05 6.45
C ARG A 39 -5.52 -3.74 6.78
N TYR A 40 -4.27 -3.56 6.36
CA TYR A 40 -3.57 -2.28 6.51
C TYR A 40 -4.29 -1.18 5.72
N VAL A 41 -4.73 -0.13 6.41
CA VAL A 41 -5.52 0.98 5.84
C VAL A 41 -4.78 2.31 5.84
N GLY A 42 -3.49 2.31 6.17
CA GLY A 42 -2.66 3.52 6.26
C GLY A 42 -3.12 4.50 7.34
N TRP A 43 -2.53 5.69 7.35
CA TRP A 43 -2.61 6.62 8.48
C TRP A 43 -3.51 7.84 8.23
N GLY A 44 -4.04 8.01 7.01
CA GLY A 44 -4.79 9.20 6.56
C GLY A 44 -5.96 9.63 7.44
N SER A 45 -6.58 8.69 8.18
CA SER A 45 -7.71 8.97 9.07
C SER A 45 -7.34 9.08 10.55
N MET A 46 -6.06 8.93 10.91
CA MET A 46 -5.59 8.79 12.29
C MET A 46 -4.43 9.74 12.65
N PRO A 47 -4.51 11.05 12.34
CA PRO A 47 -3.45 12.00 12.69
C PRO A 47 -3.24 12.11 14.21
N ASP A 48 -4.32 11.95 14.99
CA ASP A 48 -4.29 11.95 16.45
C ASP A 48 -3.36 10.88 17.05
N ALA A 49 -3.10 9.78 16.33
CA ALA A 49 -2.18 8.73 16.78
C ALA A 49 -0.71 9.18 16.82
N PHE A 50 -0.38 10.25 16.09
CA PHE A 50 0.96 10.82 16.00
C PHE A 50 1.13 12.10 16.84
N ASP A 51 0.09 12.50 17.59
CA ASP A 51 0.10 13.69 18.43
C ASP A 51 0.34 13.34 19.91
N GLU A 52 1.55 13.60 20.39
CA GLU A 52 1.96 13.41 21.79
C GLU A 52 1.07 14.15 22.79
N LYS A 53 0.48 15.28 22.38
CA LYS A 53 -0.37 16.10 23.26
C LYS A 53 -1.78 15.54 23.39
N LYS A 54 -2.18 14.61 22.50
CA LYS A 54 -3.50 14.00 22.50
C LYS A 54 -3.55 12.88 23.53
N THR A 55 -3.79 13.23 24.79
CA THR A 55 -3.82 12.27 25.92
C THR A 55 -4.76 11.08 25.69
N ALA A 56 -5.87 11.28 24.98
CA ALA A 56 -6.80 10.20 24.60
C ALA A 56 -6.16 9.11 23.70
N TRP A 57 -5.07 9.44 23.00
CA TRP A 57 -4.28 8.59 22.09
C TRP A 57 -2.87 8.28 22.62
N ALA A 58 -2.57 8.59 23.88
CA ALA A 58 -1.22 8.41 24.44
C ALA A 58 -0.71 6.96 24.33
N LYS A 59 -1.60 5.96 24.45
CA LYS A 59 -1.21 4.54 24.30
C LYS A 59 -0.76 4.24 22.87
N GLU A 60 -1.55 4.64 21.90
CA GLU A 60 -1.28 4.45 20.48
C GLU A 60 -0.04 5.21 20.02
N TYR A 61 0.15 6.44 20.50
CA TYR A 61 1.35 7.23 20.24
C TYR A 61 2.62 6.52 20.71
N ASN A 62 2.63 6.04 21.96
CA ASN A 62 3.79 5.35 22.52
C ASN A 62 4.07 4.03 21.79
N GLU A 63 3.03 3.28 21.46
CA GLU A 63 3.15 2.02 20.71
C GLU A 63 3.76 2.24 19.33
N LEU A 64 3.23 3.20 18.55
CA LEU A 64 3.79 3.62 17.26
C LEU A 64 5.26 4.00 17.39
N LYS A 65 5.56 4.87 18.36
CA LYS A 65 6.90 5.43 18.54
C LYS A 65 7.94 4.38 18.92
N SER A 66 7.51 3.33 19.62
CA SER A 66 8.36 2.21 20.02
C SER A 66 8.52 1.13 18.94
N THR A 67 7.54 1.01 18.05
CA THR A 67 7.49 -0.06 17.04
C THR A 67 8.20 0.33 15.75
N LEU A 68 8.07 1.59 15.33
CA LEU A 68 8.60 2.09 14.06
C LEU A 68 9.99 2.67 14.24
N SER A 69 10.85 2.47 13.25
CA SER A 69 12.09 3.24 13.15
C SER A 69 11.80 4.74 12.99
N PRO A 70 12.76 5.63 13.28
CA PRO A 70 12.56 7.07 13.11
C PRO A 70 12.13 7.49 11.71
N GLU A 71 12.65 6.82 10.67
CA GLU A 71 12.33 7.07 9.27
C GLU A 71 10.92 6.61 8.92
N GLU A 72 10.55 5.38 9.27
CA GLU A 72 9.19 4.85 9.08
C GLU A 72 8.16 5.70 9.82
N TYR A 73 8.47 6.12 11.05
CA TYR A 73 7.59 7.00 11.83
C TYR A 73 7.37 8.35 11.12
N ALA A 74 8.43 8.93 10.54
CA ALA A 74 8.33 10.20 9.82
C ALA A 74 7.47 10.09 8.56
N LEU A 75 7.65 9.02 7.77
CA LEU A 75 6.84 8.74 6.57
C LEU A 75 5.38 8.41 6.91
N ALA A 76 5.17 7.56 7.92
CA ALA A 76 3.83 7.24 8.41
C ALA A 76 3.09 8.51 8.85
N ARG A 77 3.76 9.39 9.60
CA ARG A 77 3.19 10.66 10.04
C ARG A 77 2.87 11.61 8.88
N SER A 78 3.77 11.74 7.90
CA SER A 78 3.51 12.62 6.74
C SER A 78 2.36 12.11 5.87
N SER A 79 2.17 10.79 5.80
CA SER A 79 1.06 10.16 5.05
C SER A 79 -0.33 10.46 5.62
N THR A 80 -0.44 10.91 6.88
CA THR A 80 -1.72 11.26 7.51
C THR A 80 -2.49 12.35 6.77
N LEU A 81 -1.80 13.19 5.99
CA LEU A 81 -2.40 14.30 5.27
C LEU A 81 -2.97 13.90 3.89
N ASN A 82 -2.46 12.82 3.28
CA ASN A 82 -2.66 12.56 1.84
C ASN A 82 -3.12 11.13 1.50
N ALA A 83 -3.29 10.23 2.47
CA ALA A 83 -3.67 8.85 2.19
C ALA A 83 -5.18 8.69 1.90
N HIS A 84 -5.55 8.79 0.62
CA HIS A 84 -6.88 8.46 0.12
C HIS A 84 -6.83 7.25 -0.82
N TYR A 85 -7.42 6.14 -0.40
CA TYR A 85 -7.51 4.93 -1.22
C TYR A 85 -8.71 4.97 -2.17
N THR A 86 -8.49 4.54 -3.41
CA THR A 86 -9.55 4.35 -4.40
C THR A 86 -10.47 3.21 -3.99
N THR A 87 -11.78 3.42 -4.07
CA THR A 87 -12.75 2.37 -3.72
C THR A 87 -12.70 1.21 -4.73
N PRO A 88 -12.97 -0.04 -4.31
CA PRO A 88 -13.01 -1.18 -5.21
C PRO A 88 -13.95 -0.99 -6.41
N THR A 89 -15.08 -0.31 -6.21
CA THR A 89 -16.03 0.02 -7.29
C THR A 89 -15.39 0.87 -8.38
N VAL A 90 -14.61 1.89 -8.00
CA VAL A 90 -13.92 2.75 -8.95
C VAL A 90 -12.79 1.99 -9.65
N ILE A 91 -12.02 1.18 -8.91
CA ILE A 91 -10.94 0.36 -9.51
C ILE A 91 -11.51 -0.61 -10.56
N LYS A 92 -12.62 -1.29 -10.25
CA LYS A 92 -13.29 -2.19 -11.19
C LYS A 92 -13.76 -1.45 -12.44
N ALA A 93 -14.40 -0.29 -12.29
CA ALA A 93 -14.82 0.53 -13.43
C ALA A 93 -13.64 0.99 -14.30
N ILE A 94 -12.47 1.28 -13.70
CA ILE A 94 -11.24 1.57 -14.46
C ILE A 94 -10.82 0.36 -15.29
N TYR A 95 -10.77 -0.84 -14.71
CA TYR A 95 -10.39 -2.04 -15.46
C TYR A 95 -11.42 -2.42 -16.53
N GLU A 96 -12.71 -2.26 -16.28
CA GLU A 96 -13.77 -2.43 -17.29
C GLU A 96 -13.56 -1.48 -18.49
N ALA A 97 -13.21 -0.22 -18.22
CA ALA A 97 -12.90 0.74 -19.28
C ALA A 97 -11.64 0.33 -20.07
N VAL A 98 -10.58 -0.09 -19.38
CA VAL A 98 -9.33 -0.58 -20.00
C VAL A 98 -9.58 -1.81 -20.87
N GLU A 99 -10.39 -2.76 -20.39
CA GLU A 99 -10.79 -3.94 -21.16
C GLU A 99 -11.58 -3.55 -22.42
N SER A 100 -12.49 -2.58 -22.31
CA SER A 100 -13.25 -2.06 -23.46
C SER A 100 -12.38 -1.38 -24.53
N MET A 101 -11.19 -0.91 -24.15
CA MET A 101 -10.18 -0.37 -25.06
C MET A 101 -9.33 -1.46 -25.73
N GLY A 102 -9.56 -2.74 -25.39
CA GLY A 102 -8.91 -3.91 -26.00
C GLY A 102 -7.63 -4.37 -25.29
N PHE A 103 -7.26 -3.78 -24.15
CA PHE A 103 -6.13 -4.25 -23.38
C PHE A 103 -6.48 -5.54 -22.63
N THR A 104 -5.69 -6.59 -22.84
CA THR A 104 -5.90 -7.92 -22.23
C THR A 104 -4.62 -8.52 -21.64
N THR A 105 -3.45 -7.98 -21.98
CA THR A 105 -2.18 -8.43 -21.42
C THR A 105 -1.09 -7.39 -21.68
N GLY A 106 -0.07 -7.35 -20.81
CA GLY A 106 1.07 -6.46 -20.94
C GLY A 106 1.75 -6.21 -19.60
N ASN A 107 2.61 -5.20 -19.56
CA ASN A 107 3.23 -4.69 -18.34
C ASN A 107 2.35 -3.56 -17.78
N ILE A 108 1.74 -3.80 -16.60
CA ILE A 108 0.89 -2.85 -15.89
C ILE A 108 1.69 -2.19 -14.78
N LEU A 109 1.71 -0.85 -14.77
CA LEU A 109 2.33 -0.03 -13.73
C LEU A 109 1.27 0.55 -12.78
N GLU A 110 1.51 0.45 -11.48
CA GLU A 110 0.91 1.30 -10.44
C GLU A 110 2.02 2.11 -9.74
N PRO A 111 2.18 3.41 -10.04
CA PRO A 111 3.35 4.21 -9.63
C PRO A 111 3.33 4.68 -8.17
N SER A 112 2.23 4.42 -7.45
CA SER A 112 2.01 4.77 -6.05
C SER A 112 1.08 3.73 -5.42
N CYS A 113 1.54 2.49 -5.35
CA CYS A 113 0.66 1.33 -5.20
C CYS A 113 0.11 1.11 -3.79
N GLY A 114 0.66 1.79 -2.78
CA GLY A 114 0.36 1.48 -1.39
C GLY A 114 0.58 0.00 -1.11
N ILE A 115 -0.46 -0.69 -0.64
CA ILE A 115 -0.43 -2.14 -0.43
C ILE A 115 -0.82 -2.96 -1.69
N GLY A 116 -1.07 -2.32 -2.83
CA GLY A 116 -1.44 -2.96 -4.11
C GLY A 116 -2.94 -3.17 -4.30
N ASN A 117 -3.78 -2.16 -4.00
CA ASN A 117 -5.23 -2.30 -4.15
C ASN A 117 -5.66 -2.49 -5.62
N PHE A 118 -4.97 -1.86 -6.58
CA PHE A 118 -5.24 -2.07 -8.00
C PHE A 118 -4.81 -3.47 -8.45
N PHE A 119 -3.72 -4.01 -7.91
CA PHE A 119 -3.27 -5.38 -8.22
C PHE A 119 -4.29 -6.44 -7.80
N GLY A 120 -4.91 -6.28 -6.63
CA GLY A 120 -5.91 -7.22 -6.12
C GLY A 120 -7.23 -7.25 -6.90
N LEU A 121 -7.42 -6.32 -7.84
CA LEU A 121 -8.64 -6.18 -8.63
C LEU A 121 -8.41 -6.28 -10.14
N VAL A 122 -7.22 -6.70 -10.56
CA VAL A 122 -6.95 -7.05 -11.96
C VAL A 122 -7.95 -8.14 -12.39
N PRO A 123 -8.70 -7.96 -13.49
CA PRO A 123 -9.69 -8.94 -13.94
C PRO A 123 -9.02 -10.18 -14.50
N GLU A 124 -9.77 -11.29 -14.54
CA GLU A 124 -9.28 -12.58 -15.05
C GLU A 124 -8.81 -12.48 -16.52
N SER A 125 -9.48 -11.66 -17.33
CA SER A 125 -9.09 -11.37 -18.71
C SER A 125 -7.69 -10.75 -18.85
N MET A 126 -7.15 -10.18 -17.77
CA MET A 126 -5.82 -9.57 -17.70
C MET A 126 -4.83 -10.37 -16.84
N ALA A 127 -5.17 -11.59 -16.40
CA ALA A 127 -4.35 -12.39 -15.47
C ALA A 127 -2.96 -12.76 -16.02
N ALA A 128 -2.75 -12.69 -17.34
CA ALA A 128 -1.46 -12.91 -17.99
C ALA A 128 -0.51 -11.71 -17.91
N SER A 129 -0.98 -10.56 -17.41
CA SER A 129 -0.20 -9.33 -17.28
C SER A 129 0.90 -9.44 -16.22
N ARG A 130 1.97 -8.67 -16.41
CA ARG A 130 3.02 -8.49 -15.41
C ARG A 130 2.78 -7.21 -14.65
N LEU A 131 2.79 -7.30 -13.32
CA LEU A 131 2.47 -6.17 -12.44
C LEU A 131 3.74 -5.52 -11.92
N TYR A 132 3.78 -4.19 -11.99
CA TYR A 132 4.88 -3.36 -11.54
C TYR A 132 4.33 -2.29 -10.60
N GLY A 133 4.84 -2.26 -9.37
CA GLY A 133 4.42 -1.30 -8.35
C GLY A 133 5.58 -0.43 -7.93
N VAL A 134 5.30 0.83 -7.64
CA VAL A 134 6.24 1.71 -6.94
C VAL A 134 5.51 2.31 -5.75
N GLU A 135 6.15 2.34 -4.60
CA GLU A 135 5.56 2.91 -3.40
C GLU A 135 6.61 3.65 -2.58
N LEU A 136 6.32 4.89 -2.22
CA LEU A 136 7.22 5.76 -1.47
C LEU A 136 7.30 5.35 0.00
N ASP A 137 6.17 4.98 0.62
CA ASP A 137 6.12 4.56 2.01
C ASP A 137 6.65 3.13 2.19
N SER A 138 7.71 3.02 2.99
CA SER A 138 8.42 1.75 3.19
C SER A 138 7.53 0.62 3.73
N ILE A 139 6.60 0.93 4.63
CA ILE A 139 5.73 -0.09 5.24
C ILE A 139 4.78 -0.63 4.17
N SER A 140 4.01 0.24 3.53
CA SER A 140 3.02 -0.19 2.54
C SER A 140 3.64 -0.90 1.34
N GLY A 141 4.77 -0.41 0.82
CA GLY A 141 5.48 -1.09 -0.28
C GLY A 141 6.02 -2.48 0.09
N ARG A 142 6.49 -2.67 1.32
CA ARG A 142 6.92 -4.01 1.81
C ARG A 142 5.73 -4.93 2.07
N ILE A 143 4.60 -4.40 2.55
CA ILE A 143 3.34 -5.14 2.63
C ILE A 143 2.90 -5.60 1.22
N ALA A 144 2.94 -4.71 0.22
CA ALA A 144 2.58 -5.04 -1.16
C ALA A 144 3.42 -6.20 -1.71
N ARG A 145 4.72 -6.26 -1.41
CA ARG A 145 5.60 -7.38 -1.80
C ARG A 145 5.14 -8.71 -1.23
N GLN A 146 4.63 -8.72 0.00
CA GLN A 146 4.12 -9.93 0.65
C GLN A 146 2.74 -10.34 0.12
N LEU A 147 1.90 -9.38 -0.26
CA LEU A 147 0.59 -9.65 -0.86
C LEU A 147 0.69 -10.10 -2.32
N TYR A 148 1.65 -9.57 -3.07
CA TYR A 148 1.81 -9.82 -4.50
C TYR A 148 3.23 -10.30 -4.83
N PRO A 149 3.62 -11.53 -4.42
CA PRO A 149 4.99 -12.03 -4.59
C PRO A 149 5.42 -12.23 -6.05
N LYS A 150 4.48 -12.20 -7.00
CA LYS A 150 4.75 -12.25 -8.46
C LYS A 150 4.89 -10.86 -9.10
N ALA A 151 4.52 -9.79 -8.39
CA ALA A 151 4.66 -8.43 -8.89
C ALA A 151 6.09 -7.92 -8.63
N ASN A 152 6.57 -7.05 -9.50
CA ASN A 152 7.84 -6.34 -9.28
C ASN A 152 7.55 -5.02 -8.56
N ILE A 153 7.90 -4.93 -7.27
CA ILE A 153 7.58 -3.76 -6.44
C ILE A 153 8.86 -3.06 -5.99
N GLU A 154 9.04 -1.81 -6.40
CA GLU A 154 10.11 -0.93 -5.95
C GLU A 154 9.63 -0.06 -4.78
N VAL A 155 10.40 -0.01 -3.70
CA VAL A 155 10.12 0.83 -2.53
C VAL A 155 11.00 2.07 -2.61
N GLY A 156 10.40 3.23 -2.82
CA GLY A 156 11.07 4.50 -3.03
C GLY A 156 10.26 5.45 -3.91
N GLY A 157 10.83 6.63 -4.18
CA GLY A 157 10.22 7.62 -5.06
C GLY A 157 10.21 7.16 -6.52
N PHE A 158 9.08 7.34 -7.19
CA PHE A 158 8.91 7.00 -8.61
C PHE A 158 9.95 7.68 -9.51
N GLU A 159 10.36 8.91 -9.16
CA GLU A 159 11.36 9.69 -9.86
C GLU A 159 12.78 9.09 -9.84
N LYS A 160 13.03 8.10 -8.98
CA LYS A 160 14.32 7.40 -8.85
C LYS A 160 14.34 6.04 -9.55
N THR A 161 13.19 5.60 -10.05
CA THR A 161 13.06 4.33 -10.75
C THR A 161 13.82 4.37 -12.08
N LYS A 162 14.23 3.20 -12.57
CA LYS A 162 15.02 3.08 -13.81
C LYS A 162 14.31 2.19 -14.83
N PHE A 163 13.00 2.33 -14.94
CA PHE A 163 12.25 1.61 -15.96
C PHE A 163 12.66 2.07 -17.37
N PRO A 164 12.80 1.14 -18.33
CA PRO A 164 13.09 1.51 -19.71
C PRO A 164 11.95 2.35 -20.32
N ASP A 165 12.30 3.20 -21.28
CA ASP A 165 11.28 3.89 -22.08
C ASP A 165 10.44 2.89 -22.89
N GLY A 166 9.14 3.16 -23.02
CA GLY A 166 8.19 2.27 -23.68
C GLY A 166 7.99 0.90 -23.02
N PHE A 167 8.37 0.74 -21.75
CA PHE A 167 8.31 -0.56 -21.05
C PHE A 167 6.90 -0.94 -20.57
N PHE A 168 6.04 0.03 -20.28
CA PHE A 168 4.70 -0.20 -19.75
C PHE A 168 3.65 -0.03 -20.84
N ASP A 169 2.71 -0.96 -20.88
CA ASP A 169 1.58 -0.94 -21.81
C ASP A 169 0.35 -0.24 -21.17
N LEU A 170 0.29 -0.23 -19.84
CA LEU A 170 -0.76 0.38 -19.06
C LEU A 170 -0.19 0.98 -17.76
N ALA A 171 -0.60 2.20 -17.43
CA ALA A 171 -0.42 2.76 -16.10
C ALA A 171 -1.79 3.03 -15.47
N VAL A 172 -2.03 2.45 -14.29
CA VAL A 172 -3.28 2.61 -13.52
C VAL A 172 -2.94 2.95 -12.07
N GLY A 173 -3.81 3.66 -11.39
CA GLY A 173 -3.59 3.99 -9.98
C GLY A 173 -4.27 5.29 -9.59
N ASN A 174 -4.15 5.62 -8.32
CA ASN A 174 -4.48 6.94 -7.81
C ASN A 174 -3.19 7.64 -7.40
N VAL A 175 -2.64 8.43 -8.32
CA VAL A 175 -1.40 9.17 -8.08
C VAL A 175 -1.63 10.22 -6.98
N PRO A 176 -0.67 10.40 -6.07
CA PRO A 176 -0.82 11.34 -4.96
C PRO A 176 -0.89 12.79 -5.48
N PHE A 177 -1.85 13.58 -4.98
CA PHE A 177 -2.04 14.99 -5.37
C PHE A 177 -1.35 15.94 -4.38
N GLY A 178 -0.41 16.77 -4.85
CA GLY A 178 0.26 17.78 -4.03
C GLY A 178 1.63 18.22 -4.58
N ASN A 179 2.09 19.40 -4.19
CA ASN A 179 3.48 19.84 -4.41
C ASN A 179 4.30 19.44 -3.16
N TYR A 180 5.30 18.60 -3.35
CA TYR A 180 6.24 18.17 -2.29
C TYR A 180 7.67 18.53 -2.69
#